data_AF-A0A7W1AH58-F1
#
_entry.id   AF-A0A7W1AH58-F1
#
_cell.length_a   1.000
_cell.length_b   1.000
_cell.length_c   1.000
_cell.angle_alpha   90.00
_cell.angle_beta   90.00
_cell.angle_gamma   90.00
#
_symmetry.space_group_name_H-M   'P 1'
#
loop_
_entity.id
_entity.type
_entity.pdbx_description
1 polymer ?
#
loop_
_entity_poly.entity_id
_entity_poly.type
_entity_poly.pdbx_seq_one_letter_code
_entity_poly.pdbx_strand_id
1 'polypeptide(L)'
;MIAAICLVTAGVIRVKRQHEVLSLGYQLSKKSEEVRKLRETRRQLELEHATLSSPDRIRRLATQLGMTTVAPDKIRIIGKRELAQR
;
A
#
# COMPACT_ATOMS: atom_id res chain seq x y z
N MET A 1 -20.65 1.34 55.19
CA MET A 1 -21.35 1.68 53.93
C MET A 1 -20.45 2.41 52.94
N ILE A 2 -19.90 3.59 53.27
CA ILE A 2 -19.08 4.40 52.35
C ILE A 2 -17.86 3.63 51.80
N ALA A 3 -17.09 2.96 52.66
CA ALA A 3 -15.92 2.18 52.24
C ALA A 3 -16.25 1.04 51.26
N ALA A 4 -17.38 0.35 51.48
CA ALA A 4 -17.85 -0.70 50.58
C ALA A 4 -18.25 -0.11 49.21
N ILE A 5 -18.93 1.03 49.19
CA ILE A 5 -19.29 1.74 47.95
C ILE A 5 -18.02 2.14 47.20
N CYS A 6 -17.03 2.73 47.87
CA CYS A 6 -15.76 3.12 47.24
C CYS A 6 -15.02 1.93 46.61
N LEU A 7 -14.96 0.79 47.29
CA LEU A 7 -14.32 -0.42 46.77
C LEU A 7 -15.04 -0.96 45.53
N VAL A 8 -16.37 -0.99 45.55
CA VAL A 8 -17.17 -1.43 44.39
C VAL A 8 -16.97 -0.48 43.22
N THR A 9 -17.02 0.84 43.44
CA THR A 9 -16.80 1.83 42.39
C THR A 9 -15.39 1.71 41.79
N ALA A 10 -14.36 1.55 42.62
CA ALA A 10 -12.99 1.35 42.16
C ALA A 10 -12.84 0.04 41.35
N GLY A 11 -13.49 -1.04 41.78
CA GLY A 11 -13.51 -2.31 41.07
C GLY A 11 -14.15 -2.19 39.68
N VAL A 12 -15.31 -1.55 39.59
CA VAL A 12 -16.01 -1.34 38.30
C VAL A 12 -15.18 -0.48 37.35
N ILE A 13 -14.57 0.61 37.84
CA ILE A 13 -13.70 1.47 37.02
C ILE A 13 -12.50 0.68 36.51
N ARG A 14 -11.87 -0.14 37.35
CA ARG A 14 -10.72 -0.97 36.96
C ARG A 14 -11.08 -1.94 35.85
N VAL A 15 -12.20 -2.65 35.97
CA VAL A 15 -12.66 -3.61 34.96
C VAL A 15 -12.99 -2.92 33.65
N LYS A 16 -13.69 -1.78 33.70
CA LYS A 16 -14.03 -1.00 32.50
C LYS A 16 -12.77 -0.55 31.75
N ARG A 17 -11.76 -0.04 32.48
CA ARG A 17 -10.47 0.36 31.87
C ARG A 17 -9.72 -0.81 31.26
N GLN A 18 -9.68 -1.97 31.91
CA GLN A 18 -9.05 -3.16 31.32
C GLN A 18 -9.75 -3.59 30.03
N HIS A 19 -11.08 -3.55 29.99
CA HIS A 19 -11.83 -3.92 28.80
C HIS A 19 -11.58 -2.96 27.63
N GLU A 20 -11.48 -1.66 27.93
CA GLU A 20 -11.16 -0.63 26.93
C GLU A 20 -9.74 -0.80 26.35
N VAL A 21 -8.74 -1.05 27.21
CA VAL A 21 -7.36 -1.31 26.77
C VAL A 21 -7.29 -2.57 25.90
N LEU A 22 -8.00 -3.64 26.27
CA LEU A 22 -8.06 -4.85 25.45
C LEU A 22 -8.71 -4.57 24.09
N SER A 23 -9.87 -3.91 24.06
CA SER A 23 -10.56 -3.56 22.82
C SER A 23 -9.67 -2.72 21.89
N LEU A 24 -9.01 -1.69 22.43
CA LEU A 24 -8.08 -0.85 21.68
C LEU A 24 -6.88 -1.65 21.19
N GLY A 25 -6.33 -2.54 22.02
CA GLY A 25 -5.24 -3.44 21.63
C GLY A 25 -5.62 -4.36 20.47
N TYR A 26 -6.82 -4.94 20.50
CA TYR A 26 -7.34 -5.76 19.40
C TYR A 26 -7.53 -4.95 18.12
N GLN A 27 -8.12 -3.76 18.21
CA GLN A 27 -8.29 -2.88 17.05
C GLN A 27 -6.94 -2.46 16.45
N LEU A 28 -5.98 -2.08 17.29
CA LEU A 28 -4.63 -1.75 16.88
C LEU A 28 -3.92 -2.93 16.22
N SER A 29 -4.04 -4.13 16.81
CA SER A 29 -3.46 -5.36 16.25
C SER A 29 -4.03 -5.65 14.86
N LYS A 30 -5.36 -5.60 14.71
CA LYS A 30 -6.05 -5.82 13.43
C LYS A 30 -5.61 -4.80 12.37
N LYS A 31 -5.53 -3.52 12.74
CA LYS A 31 -5.08 -2.46 11.81
C LYS A 31 -3.60 -2.57 11.47
N SER A 32 -2.76 -2.96 12.42
CA SER A 32 -1.33 -3.20 12.18
C SER A 32 -1.11 -4.37 11.22
N GLU A 33 -1.90 -5.43 11.35
CA GLU A 33 -1.87 -6.56 10.44
C GLU A 33 -2.31 -6.16 9.02
N GLU A 34 -3.36 -5.36 8.90
CA GLU A 34 -3.84 -4.81 7.63
C GLU A 34 -2.76 -3.97 6.93
N VAL A 35 -2.12 -3.04 7.65
CA VAL A 35 -1.00 -2.24 7.14
C VAL A 35 0.17 -3.13 6.71
N ARG A 36 0.51 -4.15 7.50
CA ARG A 36 1.59 -5.09 7.15
C ARG A 36 1.29 -5.82 5.84
N LYS A 37 0.06 -6.33 5.68
CA LYS A 37 -0.37 -7.00 4.44
C LYS A 37 -0.29 -6.05 3.24
N LEU A 38 -0.84 -4.85 3.35
CA LEU A 38 -0.83 -3.86 2.27
C LEU A 38 0.59 -3.45 1.88
N ARG A 39 1.50 -3.27 2.85
CA ARG A 39 2.91 -2.97 2.57
C ARG A 39 3.60 -4.09 1.82
N GLU A 40 3.33 -5.33 2.19
CA GLU A 40 3.93 -6.48 1.49
C GLU A 40 3.39 -6.61 0.07
N THR A 41 2.07 -6.46 -0.14
CA THR A 41 1.48 -6.44 -1.49
C THR A 41 2.06 -5.31 -2.33
N ARG A 42 2.19 -4.10 -1.76
CA ARG A 42 2.82 -2.97 -2.46
C ARG A 42 4.26 -3.28 -2.86
N ARG A 43 5.05 -3.85 -1.95
CA ARG A 43 6.44 -4.22 -2.22
C ARG A 43 6.53 -5.21 -3.39
N GLN A 44 5.66 -6.21 -3.42
CA GLN A 44 5.61 -7.20 -4.50
C GLN A 44 5.24 -6.55 -5.84
N LEU A 45 4.20 -5.71 -5.85
CA LEU A 45 3.78 -4.99 -7.05
C LEU A 45 4.84 -4.02 -7.57
N GLU A 46 5.57 -3.34 -6.68
CA GLU A 46 6.68 -2.45 -7.07
C GLU A 46 7.82 -3.24 -7.73
N LEU A 47 8.16 -4.42 -7.22
CA LEU A 47 9.16 -5.31 -7.82
C LEU A 47 8.72 -5.86 -9.17
N GLU A 48 7.46 -6.31 -9.27
CA GLU A 48 6.90 -6.78 -10.53
C GLU A 48 6.86 -5.66 -11.55
N HIS A 49 6.37 -4.48 -11.17
CA HIS A 49 6.37 -3.30 -12.03
C HIS A 49 7.77 -2.96 -12.51
N ALA A 50 8.77 -2.87 -11.62
CA ALA A 50 10.15 -2.58 -12.00
C ALA A 50 10.72 -3.63 -12.98
N THR A 51 10.37 -4.89 -12.78
CA THR A 51 10.78 -5.99 -13.66
C THR A 51 10.13 -5.86 -15.04
N LEU A 52 8.81 -5.66 -15.09
CA LEU A 52 8.04 -5.55 -16.32
C LEU A 52 8.35 -4.27 -17.10
N SER A 53 8.57 -3.16 -16.39
CA SER A 53 8.92 -1.86 -16.97
C SER A 53 10.39 -1.74 -17.34
N SER A 54 11.23 -2.73 -17.01
CA SER A 54 12.66 -2.66 -17.30
C SER A 54 12.90 -2.56 -18.82
N PRO A 55 13.58 -1.51 -19.31
CA PRO A 55 13.78 -1.30 -20.74
C PRO A 55 14.49 -2.48 -21.42
N ASP A 56 15.42 -3.14 -20.71
CA ASP A 56 16.14 -4.30 -21.24
C ASP A 56 15.22 -5.49 -21.46
N ARG A 57 14.30 -5.78 -20.52
CA ARG A 57 13.34 -6.87 -20.69
C ARG A 57 12.38 -6.56 -21.85
N ILE A 58 11.89 -5.33 -21.91
CA ILE A 58 11.01 -4.86 -22.99
C ILE A 58 11.71 -5.03 -24.34
N ARG A 59 12.96 -4.56 -24.47
CA ARG A 59 13.76 -4.71 -25.71
C ARG A 59 13.95 -6.17 -26.08
N ARG A 60 14.37 -7.02 -25.14
CA ARG A 60 14.53 -8.47 -25.39
C ARG A 60 13.25 -9.11 -25.89
N LEU A 61 12.12 -8.83 -25.25
CA LEU A 61 10.82 -9.36 -25.66
C LEU A 61 10.39 -8.83 -27.03
N ALA A 62 10.58 -7.54 -27.29
CA ALA A 62 10.28 -6.92 -28.58
C ALA A 62 11.08 -7.58 -29.71
N THR A 63 12.38 -7.83 -29.51
CA THR A 63 13.22 -8.55 -30.47
C THR A 63 12.73 -9.97 -30.71
N GLN A 64 12.33 -10.70 -29.65
CA GLN A 64 11.77 -12.06 -29.78
C GLN A 64 10.46 -12.08 -30.58
N LEU A 65 9.68 -11.00 -30.53
CA LEU A 65 8.47 -10.82 -31.32
C LEU A 65 8.73 -10.32 -32.75
N GLY A 66 10.00 -10.18 -33.15
CA GLY A 66 10.38 -9.68 -34.47
C GLY A 66 10.26 -8.16 -34.64
N MET A 67 10.06 -7.42 -33.56
CA MET A 67 10.05 -5.96 -33.59
C MET A 67 11.48 -5.43 -33.73
N THR A 68 11.64 -4.35 -34.46
CA THR A 68 12.93 -3.70 -34.70
C THR A 68 12.92 -2.27 -34.18
N THR A 69 14.10 -1.73 -33.87
CA THR A 69 14.21 -0.34 -33.40
C THR A 69 13.97 0.59 -34.58
N VAL A 70 13.01 1.51 -34.42
CA VAL A 70 12.72 2.53 -35.42
C VAL A 70 13.87 3.53 -35.48
N ALA A 71 14.30 3.89 -36.67
CA ALA A 71 15.37 4.86 -36.87
C ALA A 71 14.93 6.26 -36.40
N PRO A 72 15.82 7.08 -35.79
CA PRO A 72 15.43 8.36 -35.19
C PRO A 72 14.78 9.35 -36.15
N ASP A 73 15.10 9.29 -37.44
CA ASP A 73 14.54 10.12 -38.52
C ASP A 73 13.05 9.82 -38.78
N LYS A 74 12.53 8.70 -38.28
CA LYS A 74 11.12 8.29 -38.39
C LYS A 74 10.31 8.63 -37.14
N ILE A 75 10.91 9.25 -36.12
CA ILE A 75 10.25 9.60 -34.86
C ILE A 75 9.84 11.07 -34.88
N ARG A 76 8.53 11.36 -34.72
CA ARG A 76 8.01 12.72 -34.58
C ARG A 76 7.59 12.99 -33.14
N ILE A 77 8.23 13.96 -32.48
CA ILE A 77 7.89 14.39 -31.12
C ILE A 77 6.75 15.42 -31.20
N ILE A 78 5.62 15.16 -30.54
CA ILE A 78 4.47 16.08 -30.46
C ILE A 78 4.47 16.73 -29.09
N GLY A 79 4.38 18.06 -29.06
CA GLY A 79 4.39 18.83 -27.81
C GLY A 79 3.07 18.72 -27.04
N LYS A 80 3.14 18.79 -25.71
CA LYS A 80 1.97 18.65 -24.80
C LYS A 80 0.82 19.65 -25.08
N ARG A 81 1.13 20.78 -25.74
CA ARG A 81 0.17 21.83 -26.12
C ARG A 81 -0.66 21.48 -27.37
N GLU A 82 -0.13 20.63 -28.25
CA GLU A 82 -0.81 20.17 -29.47
C GLU A 82 -1.81 19.03 -29.21
N LEU A 83 -1.65 18.29 -28.10
CA LEU A 83 -2.57 17.21 -27.69
C LEU A 83 -3.89 17.71 -27.13
N ALA A 84 -3.95 18.96 -26.65
CA ALA A 84 -5.16 19.57 -26.08
C ALA A 84 -6.06 20.25 -27.12
N GLN A 85 -5.64 20.30 -28.39
CA GLN A 85 -6.34 20.97 -29.49
C GLN A 85 -6.83 19.99 -30.59
N ARG A 86 -6.74 18.68 -30.35
CA ARG A 86 -7.29 17.61 -31.20
C ARG A 86 -8.39 16.88 -30.46
#